data_AF-C4Y693-F1
#
_entry.id   AF-C4Y693-F1
#
_cell.length_a   1.000
_cell.length_b   1.000
_cell.length_c   1.000
_cell.angle_alpha   90.00
_cell.angle_beta   90.00
_cell.angle_gamma   90.00
#
_symmetry.space_group_name_H-M   'P 1'
#
loop_
_entity.id
_entity.type
_entity.pdbx_description
1 polymer ?
#
loop_
_entity_poly.entity_id
_entity_poly.type
_entity_poly.pdbx_seq_one_letter_code
_entity_poly.pdbx_strand_id
1 'polypeptide(L)'
;MSHNSQDGERLNGREIFTRALRMMSSDDEGSERIQNFLSSFESAGPDFGAQKGISEDFLDSLERVDVKNLAEGADCPICTNKFVDNDYPLVVKLPCHVQGKTKKEHIFDLDCIAPWLKANSTCPLCRFNLNEVDKIRKERLEEELRKARNNDSEEEEDDEEDWELYG
;
A
#
# COMPACT_ATOMS: atom_id res chain seq x y z
N MET A 1 -14.57 23.00 -34.24
CA MET A 1 -14.27 21.62 -33.81
C MET A 1 -13.98 21.68 -32.33
N SER A 2 -15.02 21.60 -31.50
CA SER A 2 -14.89 21.70 -30.04
C SER A 2 -14.67 20.29 -29.50
N HIS A 3 -13.48 20.02 -28.98
CA HIS A 3 -13.15 18.77 -28.30
C HIS A 3 -13.80 18.80 -26.91
N ASN A 4 -14.83 17.98 -26.72
CA ASN A 4 -15.47 17.75 -25.44
C ASN A 4 -14.66 16.66 -24.71
N SER A 5 -13.67 17.07 -23.93
CA SER A 5 -12.96 16.17 -23.01
C SER A 5 -13.88 15.86 -21.84
N GLN A 6 -14.56 14.72 -21.90
CA GLN A 6 -15.24 14.15 -20.74
C GLN A 6 -14.22 13.34 -19.95
N ASP A 7 -13.67 13.98 -18.92
CA ASP A 7 -12.90 13.31 -17.88
C ASP A 7 -13.83 12.34 -17.14
N GLY A 8 -13.64 11.05 -17.39
CA GLY A 8 -14.39 9.98 -16.73
C GLY A 8 -13.89 9.80 -15.30
N GLU A 9 -14.50 10.52 -14.35
CA GLU A 9 -14.31 10.27 -12.93
C GLU A 9 -14.71 8.83 -12.59
N ARG A 10 -13.73 7.99 -12.27
CA ARG A 10 -13.94 6.62 -11.77
C ARG A 10 -14.61 6.68 -10.41
N LEU A 11 -15.93 6.55 -10.38
CA LEU A 11 -16.72 6.55 -9.15
C LEU A 11 -16.39 5.32 -8.29
N ASN A 12 -16.16 5.54 -6.99
CA ASN A 12 -15.88 4.47 -6.04
C ASN A 12 -17.15 3.62 -5.83
N GLY A 13 -17.00 2.29 -5.69
CA GLY A 13 -18.13 1.37 -5.42
C GLY A 13 -19.02 1.81 -4.25
N ARG A 14 -18.44 2.49 -3.25
CA ARG A 14 -19.20 3.07 -2.14
C ARG A 14 -20.09 4.25 -2.56
N GLU A 15 -19.65 5.08 -3.50
CA GLU A 15 -20.41 6.23 -4.02
C GLU A 15 -21.54 5.77 -4.94
N ILE A 16 -21.26 4.75 -5.73
CA ILE A 16 -22.23 4.02 -6.56
C ILE A 16 -23.34 3.46 -5.67
N PHE A 17 -22.97 2.73 -4.61
CA PHE A 17 -23.94 2.19 -3.65
C PHE A 17 -24.75 3.28 -2.95
N THR A 18 -24.09 4.36 -2.52
CA THR A 18 -24.76 5.48 -1.84
C THR A 18 -25.74 6.22 -2.77
N ARG A 19 -25.39 6.34 -4.06
CA ARG A 19 -26.26 6.91 -5.09
C ARG A 19 -27.46 6.00 -5.38
N ALA A 20 -27.26 4.68 -5.42
CA ALA A 20 -28.34 3.71 -5.56
C ALA A 20 -29.29 3.75 -4.36
N LEU A 21 -28.77 3.82 -3.12
CA LEU A 21 -29.58 3.91 -1.91
C LEU A 21 -30.43 5.20 -1.88
N ARG A 22 -29.85 6.32 -2.35
CA ARG A 22 -30.57 7.60 -2.50
C ARG A 22 -31.68 7.52 -3.55
N MET A 23 -31.49 6.75 -4.62
CA MET A 23 -32.52 6.53 -5.64
C MET A 23 -33.68 5.67 -5.14
N MET A 24 -33.44 4.76 -4.18
CA MET A 24 -34.51 3.95 -3.55
C MET A 24 -35.34 4.75 -2.55
N SER A 25 -34.80 5.83 -1.98
CA SER A 25 -35.52 6.71 -1.06
C SER A 25 -36.44 7.74 -1.74
N SER A 26 -36.47 7.74 -3.08
CA SER A 26 -37.27 8.69 -3.88
C SER A 26 -38.15 7.92 -4.87
N ASP A 27 -39.30 7.48 -4.36
CA ASP A 27 -40.52 7.03 -5.05
C ASP A 27 -40.52 5.73 -5.91
N ASP A 28 -41.73 5.21 -6.11
CA ASP A 28 -42.18 3.85 -6.52
C ASP A 28 -41.73 3.35 -7.92
N GLU A 29 -40.93 4.11 -8.67
CA GLU A 29 -40.36 3.73 -9.98
C GLU A 29 -38.90 3.23 -9.89
N GLY A 30 -38.42 2.96 -8.68
CA GLY A 30 -37.03 2.59 -8.42
C GLY A 30 -36.62 1.25 -9.05
N SER A 31 -37.55 0.31 -9.24
CA SER A 31 -37.24 -1.09 -9.58
C SER A 31 -36.61 -1.28 -10.96
N GLU A 32 -37.11 -0.60 -12.00
CA GLU A 32 -36.57 -0.73 -13.36
C GLU A 32 -35.21 -0.05 -13.51
N ARG A 33 -35.00 1.07 -12.81
CA ARG A 33 -33.71 1.77 -12.80
C ARG A 33 -32.65 0.98 -12.04
N ILE A 34 -33.04 0.26 -10.98
CA ILE A 34 -32.16 -0.66 -10.23
C ILE A 34 -31.78 -1.86 -11.11
N GLN A 35 -32.70 -2.44 -11.86
CA GLN A 35 -32.41 -3.57 -12.76
C GLN A 35 -31.43 -3.19 -13.87
N ASN A 36 -31.66 -2.05 -14.53
CA ASN A 36 -30.74 -1.55 -15.55
C ASN A 36 -29.34 -1.25 -14.98
N PHE A 37 -29.28 -0.79 -13.73
CA PHE A 37 -28.03 -0.52 -13.03
C PHE A 37 -27.30 -1.80 -12.61
N LEU A 38 -28.03 -2.83 -12.15
CA LEU A 38 -27.49 -4.14 -11.78
C LEU A 38 -26.90 -4.86 -13.00
N SER A 39 -27.58 -4.79 -14.15
CA SER A 39 -27.07 -5.31 -15.42
C SER A 39 -25.80 -4.58 -15.88
N SER A 40 -25.70 -3.27 -15.63
CA SER A 40 -24.50 -2.49 -15.91
C SER A 40 -23.33 -2.85 -14.98
N PHE A 41 -23.61 -3.24 -13.74
CA PHE A 41 -22.62 -3.73 -12.77
C PHE A 41 -22.09 -5.12 -13.14
N GLU A 42 -22.96 -6.06 -13.53
CA GLU A 42 -22.56 -7.39 -14.02
C GLU A 42 -21.68 -7.32 -15.27
N SER A 43 -21.95 -6.35 -16.15
CA SER A 43 -21.19 -6.14 -17.39
C SER A 43 -19.78 -5.62 -17.15
N ALA A 44 -19.52 -5.02 -16.00
CA ALA A 44 -18.30 -4.27 -15.73
C ALA A 44 -17.23 -5.07 -14.95
N GLY A 45 -17.51 -6.36 -14.66
CA GLY A 45 -16.55 -7.34 -14.16
C GLY A 45 -16.11 -7.14 -12.70
N PRO A 46 -15.38 -8.11 -12.13
CA PRO A 46 -14.98 -8.12 -10.70
C PRO A 46 -13.94 -7.05 -10.31
N ASP A 47 -13.60 -6.11 -11.21
CA ASP A 47 -12.61 -5.05 -10.96
C ASP A 47 -13.18 -3.87 -10.14
N PHE A 48 -14.47 -3.91 -9.80
CA PHE A 48 -15.11 -2.97 -8.88
C PHE A 48 -14.66 -3.20 -7.43
N GLY A 49 -13.44 -2.79 -7.11
CA GLY A 49 -12.95 -2.77 -5.74
C GLY A 49 -11.61 -3.44 -5.51
N ALA A 50 -10.82 -3.69 -6.56
CA ALA A 50 -9.40 -3.97 -6.39
C ALA A 50 -8.71 -2.69 -5.89
N GLN A 51 -8.91 -2.34 -4.61
CA GLN A 51 -7.97 -1.49 -3.90
C GLN A 51 -6.67 -2.28 -3.94
N LYS A 52 -5.78 -1.90 -4.86
CA LYS A 52 -4.49 -2.55 -5.01
C LYS A 52 -3.78 -2.39 -3.68
N GLY A 53 -3.68 -3.51 -2.95
CA GLY A 53 -2.93 -3.56 -1.72
C GLY A 53 -1.45 -3.28 -2.00
N ILE A 54 -0.68 -3.40 -0.94
CA ILE A 54 0.74 -3.12 -0.99
C ILE A 54 1.48 -4.34 -1.56
N SER A 55 2.58 -4.09 -2.28
CA SER A 55 3.46 -5.15 -2.77
C SER A 55 4.07 -5.95 -1.63
N GLU A 56 4.37 -7.21 -1.89
CA GLU A 56 5.05 -8.08 -0.93
C GLU A 56 6.45 -7.56 -0.59
N ASP A 57 7.15 -7.00 -1.57
CA ASP A 57 8.45 -6.34 -1.38
C ASP A 57 8.41 -5.26 -0.30
N PHE A 58 7.34 -4.45 -0.26
CA PHE A 58 7.23 -3.41 0.75
C PHE A 58 6.97 -4.00 2.15
N LEU A 59 6.19 -5.08 2.26
CA LEU A 59 5.94 -5.77 3.52
C LEU A 59 7.23 -6.29 4.14
N ASP A 60 8.08 -6.92 3.32
CA ASP A 60 9.37 -7.44 3.77
C ASP A 60 10.34 -6.34 4.19
N SER A 61 10.15 -5.16 3.63
CA SER A 61 10.99 -3.99 3.86
C SER A 61 10.62 -3.16 5.08
N LEU A 62 9.53 -3.52 5.78
CA LEU A 62 9.07 -2.85 6.99
C LEU A 62 10.10 -2.95 8.12
N GLU A 63 10.11 -1.94 8.99
CA GLU A 63 10.99 -1.89 10.16
C GLU A 63 10.64 -3.02 11.13
N ARG A 64 11.61 -3.90 11.40
CA ARG A 64 11.49 -4.98 12.40
C ARG A 64 11.87 -4.46 13.77
N VAL A 65 11.09 -4.82 14.78
CA VAL A 65 11.32 -4.40 16.17
C VAL A 65 11.60 -5.63 17.03
N ASP A 66 12.70 -5.60 17.77
CA ASP A 66 12.99 -6.65 18.75
C ASP A 66 12.03 -6.58 19.93
N VAL A 67 11.46 -7.72 20.31
CA VAL A 67 10.54 -7.84 21.45
C VAL A 67 11.17 -7.38 22.77
N LYS A 68 12.50 -7.46 22.89
CA LYS A 68 13.24 -6.98 24.07
C LYS A 68 13.14 -5.47 24.28
N ASN A 69 12.95 -4.70 23.21
CA ASN A 69 12.81 -3.25 23.27
C ASN A 69 11.36 -2.80 23.49
N LEU A 70 10.44 -3.77 23.54
CA LEU A 70 9.01 -3.51 23.67
C LEU A 70 8.59 -3.59 25.15
N ALA A 71 7.60 -2.78 25.53
CA ALA A 71 7.08 -2.82 26.89
C ALA A 71 6.49 -4.20 27.22
N GLU A 72 6.62 -4.65 28.47
CA GLU A 72 6.21 -5.98 28.97
C GLU A 72 4.69 -6.28 28.83
N GLY A 73 3.90 -5.33 28.35
CA GLY A 73 2.46 -5.48 28.09
C GLY A 73 2.04 -5.19 26.65
N ALA A 74 2.97 -5.11 25.71
CA ALA A 74 2.61 -4.85 24.32
C ALA A 74 1.96 -6.08 23.66
N ASP A 75 0.82 -5.83 23.04
CA ASP A 75 -0.01 -6.81 22.36
C ASP A 75 -0.29 -6.41 20.91
N CYS A 76 -0.56 -7.40 20.07
CA CYS A 76 -0.94 -7.15 18.69
C CYS A 76 -2.41 -6.68 18.63
N PRO A 77 -2.71 -5.50 18.05
CA PRO A 77 -4.08 -4.99 17.97
C PRO A 77 -5.05 -5.83 17.12
N ILE A 78 -4.53 -6.80 16.35
CA ILE A 78 -5.31 -7.64 15.44
C ILE A 78 -5.71 -8.95 16.12
N CYS A 79 -4.73 -9.66 16.72
CA CYS A 79 -4.98 -10.95 17.37
C CYS A 79 -5.08 -10.86 18.90
N THR A 80 -4.79 -9.70 19.50
CA THR A 80 -4.81 -9.42 20.94
C THR A 80 -3.86 -10.29 21.78
N ASN A 81 -2.95 -11.01 21.14
CA ASN A 81 -1.91 -11.78 21.81
C ASN A 81 -0.72 -10.89 22.15
N LYS A 82 -0.06 -11.17 23.28
CA LYS A 82 1.17 -10.48 23.67
C LYS A 82 2.32 -10.94 22.79
N PHE A 83 3.20 -10.02 22.41
CA PHE A 83 4.37 -10.35 21.61
C PHE A 83 5.38 -11.23 22.37
N VAL A 84 5.43 -11.11 23.69
CA VAL A 84 6.33 -11.87 24.56
C VAL A 84 5.94 -13.35 24.74
N ASP A 85 4.69 -13.70 24.46
CA ASP A 85 4.17 -15.07 24.64
C ASP A 85 4.41 -15.96 23.41
N ASN A 86 4.89 -15.38 22.30
CA ASN A 86 5.23 -16.11 21.08
C ASN A 86 6.71 -16.52 21.11
N ASP A 87 7.03 -17.74 20.66
CA ASP A 87 8.41 -18.24 20.58
C ASP A 87 9.22 -17.55 19.47
N TYR A 88 8.55 -17.14 18.38
CA TYR A 88 9.16 -16.47 17.23
C TYR A 88 8.33 -15.26 16.75
N PRO A 89 8.21 -14.20 17.57
CA PRO A 89 7.41 -13.02 17.24
C PRO A 89 8.07 -12.18 16.14
N LEU A 90 7.43 -12.11 14.97
CA LEU A 90 7.86 -11.23 13.88
C LEU A 90 7.14 -9.88 13.98
N VAL A 91 7.66 -9.03 14.86
CA VAL A 91 7.07 -7.72 15.12
C VAL A 91 7.54 -6.69 14.10
N VAL A 92 6.58 -6.05 13.43
CA VAL A 92 6.83 -4.99 12.44
C VAL A 92 6.15 -3.69 12.83
N LYS A 93 6.80 -2.59 12.47
CA LYS A 93 6.34 -1.22 12.71
C LYS A 93 5.98 -0.55 11.40
N LEU A 94 4.77 0.01 11.34
CA LEU A 94 4.32 0.74 10.16
C LEU A 94 4.84 2.19 10.18
N PRO A 95 5.22 2.76 9.02
CA PRO A 95 5.72 4.14 8.89
C PRO A 95 4.59 5.18 8.95
N CYS A 96 3.68 5.07 9.93
CA CYS A 96 2.55 5.97 10.10
C CYS A 96 2.92 7.35 10.65
N HIS A 97 4.16 7.53 11.11
CA HIS A 97 4.64 8.76 11.74
C HIS A 97 4.84 9.94 10.76
N VAL A 98 4.80 9.68 9.44
CA VAL A 98 5.11 10.66 8.39
C VAL A 98 3.97 11.67 8.16
N GLN A 99 2.70 11.28 8.33
CA GLN A 99 1.57 12.23 8.31
C GLN A 99 1.23 12.65 9.74
N GLY A 100 1.64 13.86 10.12
CA GLY A 100 1.64 14.39 11.49
C GLY A 100 0.29 14.60 12.18
N LYS A 101 -0.61 13.61 12.18
CA LYS A 101 -1.84 13.59 13.01
C LYS A 101 -1.68 12.83 14.32
N THR A 102 -0.80 11.84 14.38
CA THR A 102 -0.54 11.06 15.61
C THR A 102 0.91 10.62 15.65
N LYS A 103 1.64 11.00 16.72
CA LYS A 103 3.03 10.61 16.97
C LYS A 103 3.13 9.19 17.58
N LYS A 104 2.23 8.29 17.20
CA LYS A 104 2.20 6.92 17.73
C LYS A 104 2.72 5.94 16.69
N GLU A 105 3.62 5.09 17.14
CA GLU A 105 4.17 3.99 16.36
C GLU A 105 3.16 2.86 16.39
N HIS A 106 2.68 2.42 15.22
CA HIS A 106 1.74 1.30 15.13
C HIS A 106 2.52 0.03 14.84
N ILE A 107 2.41 -0.91 15.78
CA ILE A 107 3.19 -2.13 15.81
C ILE A 107 2.22 -3.31 15.70
N PHE A 108 2.60 -4.30 14.88
CA PHE A 108 1.79 -5.49 14.64
C PHE A 108 2.70 -6.71 14.48
N ASP A 109 2.11 -7.89 14.61
CA ASP A 109 2.73 -9.11 14.13
C ASP A 109 2.62 -9.15 12.60
N LEU A 110 3.71 -9.54 11.92
CA LEU A 110 3.79 -9.60 10.46
C LEU A 110 2.70 -10.52 9.88
N ASP A 111 2.49 -11.67 10.51
CA ASP A 111 1.47 -12.64 10.07
C ASP A 111 0.05 -12.10 10.20
N CYS A 112 -0.18 -11.20 11.16
CA CYS A 112 -1.48 -10.57 11.37
C CYS A 112 -1.72 -9.41 10.39
N ILE A 113 -0.70 -8.59 10.13
CA ILE A 113 -0.87 -7.37 9.31
C ILE A 113 -0.71 -7.62 7.81
N ALA A 114 0.06 -8.63 7.40
CA ALA A 114 0.31 -8.92 5.99
C ALA A 114 -0.98 -9.22 5.19
N PRO A 115 -1.92 -10.06 5.66
CA PRO A 115 -3.19 -10.29 4.94
C PRO A 115 -4.00 -9.01 4.75
N TRP A 116 -4.00 -8.14 5.76
CA TRP A 116 -4.69 -6.85 5.69
C TRP A 116 -4.07 -5.95 4.61
N LEU A 117 -2.74 -5.82 4.59
CA LEU A 117 -2.03 -4.93 3.68
C LEU A 117 -2.03 -5.41 2.22
N LYS A 118 -2.11 -6.73 2.00
CA LYS A 118 -2.31 -7.30 0.66
C LYS A 118 -3.66 -6.91 0.05
N ALA A 119 -4.68 -6.64 0.89
CA ALA A 119 -6.00 -6.20 0.44
C ALA A 119 -6.23 -4.68 0.56
N ASN A 120 -5.58 -4.02 1.52
CA ASN A 120 -5.82 -2.62 1.86
C ASN A 120 -4.51 -1.86 2.05
N SER A 121 -4.31 -0.76 1.33
CA SER A 121 -3.10 0.06 1.46
C SER A 121 -3.09 1.02 2.65
N THR A 122 -3.85 0.72 3.72
CA THR A 122 -4.04 1.63 4.85
C THR A 122 -3.80 0.96 6.20
N CYS A 123 -3.27 1.72 7.16
CA CYS A 123 -3.09 1.23 8.53
C CYS A 123 -4.45 1.00 9.23
N PRO A 124 -4.68 -0.15 9.89
CA PRO A 124 -5.93 -0.43 10.62
C PRO A 124 -6.25 0.58 11.73
N LEU A 125 -5.23 1.16 12.36
CA LEU A 125 -5.40 2.03 13.53
C LEU A 125 -5.60 3.50 13.15
N CYS A 126 -4.79 4.04 12.25
CA CYS A 126 -4.84 5.46 11.89
C CYS A 126 -5.31 5.76 10.47
N ARG A 127 -5.63 4.74 9.67
CA ARG A 127 -6.04 4.84 8.26
C ARG A 127 -5.04 5.57 7.35
N PHE A 128 -3.79 5.72 7.83
CA PHE A 128 -2.71 6.29 7.04
C PHE A 128 -2.49 5.46 5.78
N ASN A 129 -2.36 6.13 4.64
CA ASN A 129 -2.14 5.48 3.35
C ASN A 129 -0.64 5.20 3.15
N LEU A 130 -0.29 3.93 3.05
CA LEU A 130 1.09 3.47 2.97
C LEU A 130 1.64 3.47 1.53
N ASN A 131 0.79 3.58 0.50
CA ASN A 131 1.24 3.58 -0.90
C ASN A 131 2.15 4.78 -1.21
N GLU A 132 1.93 5.91 -0.55
CA GLU A 132 2.79 7.08 -0.76
C GLU A 132 4.21 6.84 -0.21
N VAL A 133 4.31 6.17 0.94
CA VAL A 133 5.60 5.81 1.52
C VAL A 133 6.32 4.78 0.67
N ASP A 134 5.60 3.80 0.13
CA ASP A 134 6.15 2.80 -0.79
C ASP A 134 6.73 3.45 -2.07
N LYS A 135 5.99 4.38 -2.68
CA LYS A 135 6.46 5.13 -3.86
C LYS A 135 7.75 5.90 -3.58
N ILE A 136 7.77 6.69 -2.49
CA ILE A 136 8.95 7.48 -2.11
C ILE A 136 10.14 6.56 -1.85
N ARG A 137 9.92 5.43 -1.17
CA ARG A 137 10.97 4.43 -0.92
C ARG A 137 11.54 3.90 -2.23
N LYS A 138 10.67 3.52 -3.16
CA LYS A 138 11.05 2.93 -4.44
C LYS A 138 11.85 3.92 -5.30
N GLU A 139 11.40 5.16 -5.39
CA GLU A 139 12.12 6.23 -6.10
C GLU A 139 13.53 6.44 -5.53
N ARG A 140 13.67 6.50 -4.21
CA ARG A 140 14.98 6.61 -3.56
C ARG A 140 15.89 5.43 -3.89
N LEU A 141 15.36 4.21 -3.84
CA LEU A 141 16.13 3.01 -4.17
C LEU A 141 16.57 3.00 -5.63
N GLU A 142 15.68 3.39 -6.56
CA GLU A 142 16.02 3.49 -7.98
C GLU A 142 17.10 4.56 -8.25
N GLU A 143 17.07 5.68 -7.54
CA GLU A 143 18.10 6.71 -7.64
C GLU A 143 19.46 6.22 -7.12
N GLU A 144 19.47 5.51 -5.99
CA GLU A 144 20.69 4.91 -5.43
C GLU A 144 21.31 3.89 -6.40
N LEU A 145 20.50 3.03 -7.01
CA LEU A 145 20.95 2.08 -8.03
C LEU A 145 21.50 2.77 -9.28
N ARG A 146 20.89 3.89 -9.70
CA ARG A 146 21.39 4.68 -10.85
C ARG A 146 22.76 5.28 -10.54
N LYS A 147 22.96 5.79 -9.33
CA LYS A 147 24.25 6.37 -8.90
C LYS A 147 25.34 5.31 -8.84
N ALA A 148 25.04 4.13 -8.28
CA ALA A 148 26.00 3.03 -8.21
C ALA A 148 26.48 2.61 -9.61
N ARG A 149 25.56 2.43 -10.57
CA ARG A 149 25.93 2.08 -11.95
C ARG A 149 26.81 3.14 -12.63
N ASN A 150 26.55 4.42 -12.38
CA ASN A 150 27.37 5.49 -12.95
C ASN A 150 28.78 5.52 -12.35
N ASN A 151 28.92 5.22 -11.06
CA ASN A 151 30.23 5.19 -10.39
C ASN A 151 31.11 4.03 -10.89
N ASP A 152 30.52 2.84 -11.13
CA ASP A 152 31.24 1.71 -11.73
C ASP A 152 31.73 2.03 -13.16
N SER A 153 31.00 2.87 -13.92
CA SER A 153 31.40 3.26 -15.28
C SER A 153 32.56 4.26 -15.29
N GLU A 154 32.72 5.06 -14.23
CA GLU A 154 33.81 6.03 -14.08
C GLU A 154 35.10 5.37 -13.56
N GLU A 155 35.01 4.22 -12.89
CA GLU A 155 36.15 3.42 -12.44
C GLU A 155 36.74 2.54 -13.57
N GLU A 156 35.93 2.07 -14.53
CA GLU A 156 36.42 1.28 -15.68
C GLU A 156 37.21 2.10 -16.73
N GLU A 157 37.09 3.44 -16.77
CA GLU A 157 37.86 4.29 -17.70
C GLU A 157 39.32 4.55 -17.26
N ASP A 158 39.70 4.24 -16.00
CA ASP A 158 41.06 4.45 -15.46
C ASP A 158 41.91 3.15 -15.46
N ASP A 159 41.31 2.00 -15.75
CA ASP A 159 41.95 0.66 -15.71
C ASP A 159 42.27 0.06 -17.09
N GLU A 160 41.82 0.67 -18.20
CA GLU A 160 42.18 0.21 -19.56
C GLU A 160 43.67 0.44 -19.91
N GLU A 161 44.38 1.30 -19.18
CA GLU A 161 45.79 1.64 -19.46
C GLU A 161 46.82 0.66 -18.83
N ASP A 162 46.41 -0.29 -17.97
CA ASP A 162 47.32 -1.23 -17.28
C ASP A 162 47.32 -2.66 -17.87
N TRP A 163 46.27 -3.08 -18.58
CA TRP A 163 46.20 -4.44 -19.16
C TRP A 163 46.91 -4.60 -20.51
N GLU A 164 47.16 -3.50 -21.25
CA GLU A 164 47.91 -3.53 -22.52
C GLU A 164 49.44 -3.48 -22.33
N LEU A 165 49.93 -3.24 -21.12
CA LEU A 165 51.37 -3.14 -20.83
C LEU A 165 52.06 -4.51 -20.68
N TYR A 166 51.31 -5.58 -20.42
CA TYR A 166 51.81 -6.96 -20.27
C TYR A 166 51.28 -7.92 -21.36
N GLY A 167 51.11 -7.42 -22.60
CA GLY A 167 50.80 -8.21 -23.81
C GLY A 167 51.98 -8.39 -24.73
#